data_AF-A0A965MAK8-F1
#
_entry.id   AF-A0A965MAK8-F1
#
_cell.length_a   1.000
_cell.length_b   1.000
_cell.length_c   1.000
_cell.angle_alpha   90.00
_cell.angle_beta   90.00
_cell.angle_gamma   90.00
#
_symmetry.space_group_name_H-M   'P 1'
#
loop_
_entity.id
_entity.type
_entity.pdbx_description
1 polymer ?
#
loop_
_entity_poly.entity_id
_entity_poly.type
_entity_poly.pdbx_seq_one_letter_code
_entity_poly.pdbx_strand_id
1 'polypeptide(L)' 'PIARALIGKEAGETAEVQAPGGVREYEILEVRYG' A
#
# COMPACT_ATOMS: atom_id res chain seq x y z
N PRO A 1 2.20 8.69 -4.62
CA PRO A 1 1.96 7.35 -5.23
C PRO A 1 1.57 6.30 -4.19
N ILE A 2 2.43 6.06 -3.18
CA ILE A 2 2.16 5.12 -2.08
C ILE A 2 0.88 5.46 -1.30
N ALA A 3 0.73 6.69 -0.83
CA ALA A 3 -0.41 7.05 0.01
C ALA A 3 -1.77 6.80 -0.66
N ARG A 4 -1.86 6.93 -1.99
CA ARG A 4 -3.08 6.62 -2.76
C ARG A 4 -3.36 5.13 -2.87
N ALA A 5 -2.30 4.32 -3.00
CA ALA A 5 -2.41 2.87 -3.08
C ALA A 5 -2.89 2.24 -1.76
N LEU A 6 -2.77 2.97 -0.65
CA LEU A 6 -3.15 2.53 0.70
C LEU A 6 -4.55 3.02 1.13
N ILE A 7 -5.23 3.86 0.33
CA ILE A 7 -6.56 4.39 0.71
C ILE A 7 -7.57 3.24 0.72
N GLY A 8 -8.24 3.05 1.87
CA GLY A 8 -9.29 2.05 2.03
C GLY A 8 -8.79 0.60 2.12
N LYS A 9 -7.46 0.41 2.24
CA LYS A 9 -6.84 -0.90 2.42
C LYS A 9 -6.65 -1.23 3.90
N GLU A 10 -6.71 -2.51 4.24
CA GLU A 10 -6.58 -3.03 5.61
C GLU A 10 -5.30 -3.86 5.81
N ALA A 11 -4.98 -4.16 7.07
CA ALA A 11 -3.86 -5.05 7.38
C ALA A 11 -4.12 -6.47 6.85
N GLY A 12 -3.12 -7.07 6.23
CA GLY A 12 -3.20 -8.34 5.51
C GLY A 12 -3.56 -8.20 4.02
N GLU A 13 -3.86 -6.99 3.54
CA GLU A 13 -4.10 -6.75 2.12
C GLU A 13 -2.83 -6.33 1.36
N THR A 14 -2.82 -6.59 0.05
CA THR A 14 -1.76 -6.17 -0.86
C THR A 14 -2.13 -4.85 -1.55
N ALA A 15 -1.18 -3.93 -1.61
CA ALA A 15 -1.27 -2.63 -2.26
C ALA A 15 -0.29 -2.54 -3.45
N GLU A 16 -0.80 -2.11 -4.60
CA GLU A 16 -0.01 -1.87 -5.80
C GLU A 16 0.45 -0.42 -5.88
N VAL A 17 1.76 -0.22 -5.88
CA VAL A 17 2.38 1.09 -5.92
C VAL A 17 3.02 1.30 -7.29
N GLN A 18 2.52 2.30 -8.01
CA GLN A 18 3.17 2.75 -9.24
C GLN A 18 4.42 3.56 -8.89
N ALA A 19 5.60 2.98 -9.15
CA ALA A 19 6.90 3.65 -9.03
C ALA A 19 7.45 3.98 -10.44
N PRO A 20 8.40 4.93 -10.55
CA PRO A 20 8.99 5.30 -11.85
C PRO A 20 9.63 4.13 -12.62
N GLY A 21 10.04 3.07 -11.93
CA GLY A 21 10.62 1.86 -12.53
C GLY A 21 9.65 0.69 -12.70
N GLY A 22 8.34 0.91 -12.55
CA GLY A 22 7.31 -0.12 -12.66
C GLY A 22 6.42 -0.24 -11.42
N VAL A 23 5.43 -1.12 -11.50
CA VAL A 23 4.51 -1.43 -10.40
C VAL A 23 5.24 -2.29 -9.37
N ARG A 24 5.08 -1.96 -8.09
CA ARG A 24 5.58 -2.75 -6.96
C ARG A 24 4.41 -3.13 -6.06
N GLU A 25 4.34 -4.38 -5.67
CA GLU A 25 3.34 -4.89 -4.73
C GLU A 25 3.90 -4.89 -3.31
N TYR A 26 3.10 -4.45 -2.35
CA TYR A 26 3.44 -4.41 -0.93
C TYR A 26 2.32 -5.00 -0.10
N GLU A 27 2.65 -5.82 0.89
CA GLU A 27 1.70 -6.32 1.89
C GLU A 27 1.62 -5.34 3.07
N ILE A 28 0.40 -5.03 3.50
CA ILE A 28 0.16 -4.16 4.64
C ILE A 28 0.24 -4.99 5.91
N LEU A 29 1.32 -4.83 6.66
CA LEU A 29 1.53 -5.60 7.90
C LEU A 29 0.72 -5.08 9.08
N GLU A 30 0.56 -3.76 9.21
CA GLU A 30 -0.17 -3.14 10.31
C GLU A 30 -0.70 -1.74 9.94
N VAL A 31 -1.80 -1.35 10.57
CA VAL A 31 -2.35 0.01 10.52
C VAL A 31 -2.41 0.55 11.94
N ARG A 32 -1.70 1.66 12.21
CA ARG A 32 -1.69 2.31 13.51
C ARG A 32 -2.53 3.59 13.45
N TYR A 33 -3.59 3.65 14.26
CA TYR A 33 -4.33 4.88 14.52
C TYR A 33 -3.66 5.60 15.71
N GLY A 34 -3.27 6.85 15.49
CA GLY A 34 -2.70 7.72 16.53
C GLY A 34 -3.77 8.47 17.31
#